data_AF-A0A0M6WF36-F1
#
_entry.id   AF-A0A0M6WF36-F1
#
_cell.length_a   1.000
_cell.length_b   1.000
_cell.length_c   1.000
_cell.angle_alpha   90.00
_cell.angle_beta   90.00
_cell.angle_gamma   90.00
#
_symmetry.space_group_name_H-M   'P 1'
#
loop_
_entity.id
_entity.type
_entity.pdbx_description
1 polymer ?
#
loop_
_entity_poly.entity_id
_entity_poly.type
_entity_poly.pdbx_seq_one_letter_code
_entity_poly.pdbx_strand_id
1 'polypeptide(L)'
;MELRLKMYEIMKKQGHEEETGKTKITSGYNLPATYILHTVGPIIQWEVTGKEEELLASCYRECLKLAADTGAESVAFCCLSTGVFRFPQQRAAEIATETVKNYINEDSRIKKVIFNVFKDDDLRIYHALIG
;
A
#
# COMPACT_ATOMS: atom_id res chain seq x y z
N MET A 1 -13.83 10.85 13.56
CA MET A 1 -15.05 10.78 12.73
C MET A 1 -14.80 11.27 11.30
N GLU A 2 -13.93 12.26 11.12
CA GLU A 2 -13.68 12.95 9.83
C GLU A 2 -13.22 12.04 8.69
N LEU A 3 -12.29 11.11 8.96
CA LEU A 3 -11.76 10.19 7.94
C LEU A 3 -12.85 9.35 7.25
N ARG A 4 -13.71 8.71 8.04
CA ARG A 4 -14.78 7.84 7.50
C ARG A 4 -15.79 8.65 6.71
N LEU A 5 -16.17 9.84 7.19
CA LEU A 5 -17.08 10.72 6.45
C LEU A 5 -16.48 11.14 5.11
N LYS A 6 -15.19 11.47 5.08
CA LYS A 6 -14.53 11.83 3.83
C LYS A 6 -14.50 10.69 2.82
N MET A 7 -14.21 9.47 3.28
CA MET A 7 -14.27 8.30 2.42
C MET A 7 -15.69 8.04 1.91
N TYR A 8 -16.71 8.19 2.76
CA TYR A 8 -18.10 8.07 2.34
C TYR A 8 -18.45 9.06 1.22
N GLU A 9 -18.03 10.32 1.33
CA GLU A 9 -18.23 11.32 0.27
C GLU A 9 -17.53 10.94 -1.04
N ILE A 10 -16.28 10.47 -0.96
CA ILE A 10 -15.51 10.01 -2.13
C ILE A 10 -16.25 8.87 -2.82
N MET A 11 -16.67 7.85 -2.07
CA MET A 11 -17.40 6.69 -2.61
C MET A 11 -18.75 7.09 -3.20
N LYS A 12 -19.51 7.97 -2.52
CA LYS A 12 -20.79 8.47 -3.02
C LYS A 12 -20.64 9.23 -4.35
N LYS A 13 -19.58 10.04 -4.48
CA LYS A 13 -19.29 10.78 -5.72
C LYS A 13 -18.83 9.85 -6.83
N GLN A 14 -18.05 8.82 -6.51
CA GLN A 14 -17.58 7.80 -7.45
C GLN A 14 -18.73 6.96 -8.01
N GLY A 15 -19.73 6.63 -7.18
CA GLY A 15 -20.93 5.92 -7.61
C GLY A 15 -20.76 4.40 -7.75
N HIS A 16 -19.59 3.84 -7.43
CA HIS A 16 -19.30 2.41 -7.41
C HIS A 16 -18.24 2.07 -6.35
N GLU A 17 -18.14 0.79 -6.01
CA GLU A 17 -17.12 0.27 -5.09
C GLU A 17 -15.70 0.41 -5.66
N GLU A 18 -14.71 0.49 -4.77
CA GLU A 18 -13.32 0.65 -5.19
C GLU A 18 -12.75 -0.68 -5.68
N GLU A 19 -12.12 -0.65 -6.84
CA GLU A 19 -11.49 -1.83 -7.43
C GLU A 19 -10.21 -2.21 -6.69
N THR A 20 -9.90 -3.51 -6.67
CA THR A 20 -8.62 -4.00 -6.17
C THR A 20 -7.45 -3.42 -6.97
N GLY A 21 -6.37 -3.04 -6.30
CA GLY A 21 -5.20 -2.43 -6.93
C GLY A 21 -5.32 -0.92 -7.12
N LYS A 22 -6.44 -0.30 -6.74
CA LYS A 22 -6.65 1.16 -6.78
C LYS A 22 -6.47 1.81 -5.42
N THR A 23 -6.14 3.10 -5.45
CA THR A 23 -5.83 3.89 -4.25
C THR A 23 -6.57 5.23 -4.25
N LYS A 24 -7.12 5.61 -3.10
CA LYS A 24 -7.64 6.96 -2.81
C LYS A 24 -6.80 7.64 -1.75
N ILE A 25 -6.86 8.97 -1.70
CA ILE A 25 -6.12 9.76 -0.72
C ILE A 25 -7.05 10.68 0.07
N THR A 26 -6.77 10.80 1.36
CA THR A 26 -7.39 11.79 2.25
C THR A 26 -6.30 12.50 3.04
N SER A 27 -6.66 13.60 3.72
CA SER A 27 -5.79 14.18 4.75
C SER A 27 -5.58 13.19 5.91
N GLY A 28 -4.52 13.39 6.70
CA GLY A 28 -4.24 12.59 7.88
C GLY A 28 -5.01 12.96 9.14
N TYR A 29 -5.69 14.10 9.15
CA TYR A 29 -6.50 14.59 10.28
C TYR A 29 -5.67 14.66 11.57
N ASN A 30 -6.06 13.91 12.61
CA ASN A 30 -5.38 13.88 13.90
C ASN A 30 -4.13 12.98 13.91
N LEU A 31 -3.78 12.34 12.79
CA LEU A 31 -2.54 11.58 12.68
C LEU A 31 -1.36 12.51 12.40
N PRO A 32 -0.14 12.15 12.84
CA PRO A 32 1.06 12.92 12.50
C PRO A 32 1.42 12.88 11.00
N ALA A 33 0.80 11.97 10.22
CA ALA A 33 0.96 11.92 8.78
C ALA A 33 0.13 13.01 8.08
N THR A 34 0.68 13.62 7.03
CA THR A 34 -0.05 14.63 6.24
C THR A 34 -1.24 14.04 5.48
N TYR A 35 -1.06 12.83 4.94
CA TYR A 35 -2.05 12.13 4.12
C TYR A 35 -2.22 10.68 4.55
N ILE A 36 -3.37 10.10 4.20
CA ILE A 36 -3.64 8.66 4.29
C ILE A 36 -3.96 8.17 2.88
N LEU A 37 -3.24 7.16 2.43
CA LEU A 37 -3.48 6.42 1.19
C LEU A 37 -4.29 5.17 1.51
N HIS A 38 -5.48 5.06 0.91
CA HIS A 38 -6.42 3.96 1.09
C HIS A 38 -6.37 3.09 -0.15
N THR A 39 -5.82 1.89 -0.04
CA THR A 39 -5.70 0.96 -1.17
C THR A 39 -6.46 -0.33 -0.90
N VAL A 40 -7.11 -0.88 -1.92
CA VAL A 40 -7.82 -2.16 -1.82
C VAL A 40 -6.91 -3.28 -2.31
N GLY A 41 -6.35 -4.06 -1.38
CA GLY A 41 -5.50 -5.20 -1.71
C GLY A 41 -6.28 -6.45 -2.14
N PRO A 42 -5.63 -7.40 -2.83
CA PRO A 42 -6.25 -8.66 -3.25
C PRO A 42 -6.60 -9.54 -2.03
N ILE A 43 -7.68 -10.31 -2.17
CA ILE A 43 -8.16 -11.27 -1.17
C ILE A 43 -7.82 -12.68 -1.63
N ILE A 44 -7.07 -13.43 -0.82
CA ILE A 44 -6.66 -14.79 -1.14
C ILE A 44 -7.67 -15.79 -0.56
N GLN A 45 -8.29 -16.57 -1.44
CA GLN A 45 -9.22 -17.65 -1.07
C GLN A 45 -8.54 -19.02 -1.02
N TRP A 46 -7.66 -19.29 -1.98
CA TRP A 46 -7.01 -20.57 -2.17
C TRP A 46 -5.49 -20.36 -2.27
N GLU A 47 -4.96 -20.33 -3.48
CA GLU A 47 -3.56 -20.04 -3.78
C GLU A 47 -3.41 -18.63 -4.38
N VAL A 48 -2.18 -18.11 -4.30
CA VAL A 48 -1.81 -16.86 -4.96
C VAL A 48 -1.52 -17.18 -6.42
N THR A 49 -2.20 -16.51 -7.35
CA THR A 49 -1.86 -16.55 -8.77
C THR A 49 -1.15 -15.27 -9.19
N GLY A 50 -0.54 -15.26 -10.38
CA GLY A 50 0.10 -14.06 -10.92
C GLY A 50 -0.84 -12.84 -10.99
N LYS A 51 -2.16 -13.05 -11.06
CA LYS A 51 -3.14 -11.97 -11.01
C LYS A 51 -3.15 -11.27 -9.64
N GLU A 52 -3.18 -12.03 -8.54
CA GLU A 52 -3.18 -11.44 -7.20
C GLU A 52 -1.83 -10.77 -6.90
N GLU A 53 -0.72 -11.33 -7.40
CA GLU A 53 0.59 -10.71 -7.27
C GLU A 53 0.64 -9.33 -7.95
N GLU A 54 0.15 -9.25 -9.18
CA GLU A 54 0.11 -7.99 -9.94
C GLU A 54 -0.85 -6.98 -9.33
N LEU A 55 -1.98 -7.43 -8.78
CA LEU A 55 -2.90 -6.55 -8.04
C LEU A 55 -2.25 -5.98 -6.77
N LEU A 56 -1.48 -6.79 -6.03
CA LEU A 56 -0.72 -6.30 -4.87
C LEU A 56 0.35 -5.30 -5.30
N ALA A 57 1.11 -5.60 -6.36
CA ALA A 57 2.09 -4.68 -6.93
C ALA A 57 1.44 -3.35 -7.36
N SER A 58 0.26 -3.40 -8.00
CA SER A 58 -0.52 -2.21 -8.36
C SER A 58 -0.85 -1.35 -7.15
N CYS A 59 -1.21 -1.94 -6.00
CA CYS A 59 -1.47 -1.18 -4.77
C CYS A 59 -0.26 -0.31 -4.39
N TYR A 60 0.95 -0.87 -4.43
CA TYR A 60 2.17 -0.13 -4.10
C TYR A 60 2.46 0.96 -5.14
N ARG A 61 2.38 0.66 -6.45
CA ARG A 61 2.63 1.64 -7.51
C ARG A 61 1.66 2.82 -7.46
N GLU A 62 0.36 2.56 -7.32
CA GLU A 62 -0.66 3.61 -7.22
C GLU A 62 -0.48 4.45 -5.96
N CYS A 63 -0.14 3.84 -4.81
CA CYS A 63 0.18 4.58 -3.59
C CYS A 63 1.39 5.51 -3.77
N LEU A 64 2.49 4.99 -4.31
CA LEU A 64 3.72 5.75 -4.52
C LEU A 64 3.50 6.90 -5.51
N LYS A 65 2.84 6.62 -6.64
CA LYS A 65 2.48 7.63 -7.63
C LYS A 65 1.62 8.73 -7.03
N LEU A 66 0.57 8.38 -6.31
CA LEU A 66 -0.33 9.37 -5.73
C LEU A 66 0.37 10.20 -4.64
N ALA A 67 1.25 9.59 -3.84
CA ALA A 67 2.08 10.31 -2.89
C ALA A 67 3.01 11.31 -3.60
N ALA A 68 3.71 10.88 -4.64
CA ALA A 68 4.62 11.71 -5.42
C ALA A 68 3.88 12.88 -6.10
N ASP A 69 2.69 12.63 -6.62
CA ASP A 69 1.82 13.64 -7.26
C ASP A 69 1.29 14.67 -6.25
N THR A 70 1.28 14.36 -4.94
CA THR A 70 0.97 15.32 -3.87
C THR A 70 2.19 16.09 -3.36
N GLY A 71 3.39 15.79 -3.86
CA GLY A 71 4.65 16.37 -3.39
C GLY A 71 5.14 15.77 -2.08
N ALA A 72 4.58 14.66 -1.61
CA ALA A 72 5.11 13.94 -0.46
C ALA A 72 6.46 13.30 -0.83
N GLU A 73 7.45 13.44 0.05
CA GLU A 73 8.79 12.86 -0.16
C GLU A 73 8.99 11.54 0.59
N SER A 74 8.03 11.14 1.43
CA SER A 74 8.11 9.90 2.21
C SER A 74 6.77 9.20 2.37
N VAL A 75 6.81 7.86 2.38
CA VAL A 75 5.62 7.00 2.51
C VAL A 75 5.93 5.85 3.46
N ALA A 76 4.96 5.51 4.32
CA ALA A 76 5.03 4.31 5.15
C ALA A 76 3.95 3.30 4.71
N PHE A 77 4.35 2.05 4.48
CA PHE A 77 3.46 0.94 4.19
C PHE A 77 3.36 0.01 5.39
N CYS A 78 2.15 -0.43 5.72
CA CYS A 78 1.98 -1.63 6.56
C CYS A 78 2.08 -2.89 5.70
N CYS A 79 2.03 -4.07 6.31
CA CYS A 79 1.96 -5.34 5.57
C CYS A 79 0.62 -5.47 4.84
N LEU A 80 0.57 -5.02 3.58
CA LEU A 80 -0.66 -5.04 2.77
C LEU A 80 -1.11 -6.47 2.47
N SER A 81 -2.42 -6.71 2.61
CA SER A 81 -3.11 -7.99 2.39
C SER A 81 -2.68 -9.20 3.24
N THR A 82 -1.70 -9.10 4.15
CA THR A 82 -1.18 -10.27 4.90
C THR A 82 -1.97 -10.63 6.16
N GLY A 83 -2.96 -9.81 6.54
CA GLY A 83 -3.87 -10.07 7.65
C GLY A 83 -5.14 -10.79 7.19
N VAL A 84 -6.28 -10.10 7.30
CA VAL A 84 -7.61 -10.63 6.94
C VAL A 84 -7.69 -11.13 5.49
N PHE A 85 -6.89 -10.57 4.58
CA PHE A 85 -6.87 -10.95 3.17
C PHE A 85 -5.95 -12.14 2.84
N ARG A 86 -5.25 -12.69 3.85
CA ARG A 86 -4.52 -13.97 3.81
C ARG A 86 -3.43 -14.08 2.73
N PHE A 87 -2.88 -12.97 2.26
CA PHE A 87 -1.71 -13.00 1.39
C PHE A 87 -0.50 -13.54 2.17
N PRO A 88 0.24 -14.54 1.67
CA PRO A 88 1.42 -15.06 2.34
C PRO A 88 2.47 -13.97 2.60
N GLN A 89 2.91 -13.83 3.85
CA GLN A 89 3.77 -12.73 4.30
C GLN A 89 5.08 -12.64 3.49
N GLN A 90 5.75 -13.77 3.27
CA GLN A 90 6.99 -13.85 2.50
C GLN A 90 6.80 -13.29 1.08
N ARG A 91 5.81 -13.82 0.36
CA ARG A 91 5.55 -13.41 -1.03
C ARG A 91 5.06 -11.96 -1.12
N ALA A 92 4.24 -11.51 -0.18
CA ALA A 92 3.80 -10.12 -0.12
C ALA A 92 4.97 -9.15 0.08
N ALA A 93 5.93 -9.50 0.95
CA ALA A 93 7.11 -8.68 1.21
C ALA A 93 8.07 -8.63 0.01
N GLU A 94 8.24 -9.74 -0.71
CA GLU A 94 9.00 -9.78 -1.97
C GLU A 94 8.38 -8.81 -2.99
N ILE A 95 7.07 -8.91 -3.25
CA ILE A 95 6.35 -8.03 -4.17
C ILE A 95 6.46 -6.56 -3.72
N ALA A 96 6.28 -6.30 -2.43
CA ALA A 96 6.36 -4.96 -1.86
C ALA A 96 7.73 -4.33 -2.09
N THR A 97 8.80 -5.05 -1.76
CA THR A 97 10.17 -4.55 -1.86
C THR A 97 10.63 -4.42 -3.30
N GLU A 98 10.33 -5.38 -4.18
CA GLU A 98 10.63 -5.31 -5.61
C GLU A 98 9.91 -4.13 -6.27
N THR A 99 8.60 -3.99 -6.03
CA THR A 99 7.79 -2.92 -6.61
C THR A 99 8.28 -1.55 -6.17
N VAL A 100 8.58 -1.38 -4.88
CA VAL A 100 9.11 -0.12 -4.34
C VAL A 100 10.49 0.18 -4.93
N LYS A 101 11.41 -0.79 -4.97
CA LYS A 101 12.76 -0.61 -5.55
C LYS A 101 12.68 -0.19 -7.01
N ASN A 102 11.84 -0.84 -7.80
CA ASN A 102 11.65 -0.47 -9.21
C ASN A 102 11.09 0.94 -9.35
N TYR A 103 10.06 1.29 -8.57
CA TYR A 103 9.45 2.61 -8.64
C TYR A 103 10.43 3.74 -8.28
N ILE A 104 11.19 3.62 -7.19
CA ILE A 104 12.12 4.69 -6.76
C ILE A 104 13.33 4.84 -7.69
N ASN A 105 13.68 3.79 -8.45
CA ASN A 105 14.69 3.86 -9.49
C ASN A 105 14.19 4.63 -10.73
N GLU A 106 12.89 4.60 -10.99
CA GLU A 106 12.25 5.31 -12.11
C GLU A 106 11.83 6.74 -11.73
N ASP A 107 11.39 6.96 -10.50
CA ASP A 107 10.87 8.23 -9.99
C ASP A 107 11.50 8.59 -8.63
N SER A 108 12.33 9.63 -8.64
CA SER A 108 13.11 10.06 -7.47
C SER A 108 12.37 11.03 -6.53
N ARG A 109 11.08 11.34 -6.78
CA ARG A 109 10.29 12.24 -5.92
C ARG A 109 10.09 11.67 -4.52
N ILE A 110 9.94 10.35 -4.40
CA ILE A 110 9.85 9.65 -3.12
C ILE A 110 11.27 9.33 -2.64
N LYS A 111 11.72 10.04 -1.61
CA LYS A 111 13.08 9.92 -1.05
C LYS A 111 13.19 8.84 0.03
N LYS A 112 12.08 8.49 0.68
CA LYS A 112 12.08 7.53 1.79
C LYS A 112 10.83 6.68 1.80
N VAL A 113 11.01 5.36 1.79
CA VAL A 113 9.94 4.39 2.01
C VAL A 113 10.21 3.63 3.30
N ILE A 114 9.17 3.48 4.13
CA ILE A 114 9.22 2.77 5.42
C ILE A 114 8.28 1.58 5.34
N PHE A 115 8.79 0.37 5.59
CA PHE A 115 7.94 -0.80 5.80
C PHE A 115 7.71 -0.99 7.30
N ASN A 116 6.51 -0.63 7.75
CA ASN A 116 6.07 -0.78 9.12
C ASN A 116 5.53 -2.19 9.35
N VAL A 117 6.25 -2.95 10.18
CA VAL A 117 5.94 -4.33 10.55
C VAL A 117 5.52 -4.40 12.01
N PHE A 118 4.79 -5.45 12.39
CA PHE A 118 4.37 -5.68 13.78
C PHE A 118 4.92 -6.98 14.37
N LYS A 119 4.95 -8.07 13.60
CA LYS A 119 5.45 -9.37 14.08
C LYS A 119 6.95 -9.49 13.83
N ASP A 120 7.64 -10.23 14.69
CA ASP A 120 9.06 -10.55 14.53
C ASP A 120 9.35 -11.30 13.22
N ASP A 121 8.41 -12.16 12.78
CA ASP A 121 8.54 -12.84 11.49
C ASP A 121 8.50 -11.87 10.32
N ASP A 122 7.59 -10.90 10.31
CA ASP A 122 7.53 -9.87 9.26
C ASP A 122 8.82 -9.05 9.26
N LEU A 123 9.33 -8.68 10.46
CA LEU A 123 10.60 -7.97 10.61
C LEU A 123 11.77 -8.75 10.02
N ARG A 124 11.87 -10.05 10.32
CA ARG A 124 12.90 -10.95 9.78
C ARG A 124 12.84 -11.03 8.25
N ILE A 125 11.63 -11.16 7.69
CA ILE A 125 11.41 -11.23 6.24
C ILE A 125 11.87 -9.92 5.58
N TYR A 126 11.38 -8.77 6.05
CA TYR A 126 11.74 -7.48 5.46
C TYR A 126 13.23 -7.15 5.61
N HIS A 127 13.85 -7.50 6.74
CA HIS A 127 15.30 -7.34 6.92
C HIS A 127 16.10 -8.17 5.91
N ALA A 128 15.71 -9.41 5.65
CA ALA A 128 16.41 -10.27 4.69
C ALA A 128 16.27 -9.80 3.23
N LEU A 129 15.22 -9.04 2.89
CA LEU A 129 14.96 -8.54 1.53
C LEU A 129 15.57 -7.15 1.24
N ILE A 130 15.82 -6.35 2.29
CA ILE A 130 16.28 -4.95 2.17
C ILE A 130 17.73 -4.78 2.66
N GLY A 131 18.13 -5.52 3.70
CA GLY A 131 19.49 -5.50 4.23
C GLY A 131 20.46 -6.28 3.34
#